data_AF-A0A929DBZ8-F1
#
_entry.id   AF-A0A929DBZ8-F1
#
_cell.length_a   1.000
_cell.length_b   1.000
_cell.length_c   1.000
_cell.angle_alpha   90.00
_cell.angle_beta   90.00
_cell.angle_gamma   90.00
#
_symmetry.space_group_name_H-M   'P 1'
#
loop_
_entity.id
_entity.type
_entity.pdbx_description
1 polymer ?
#
loop_
_entity_poly.entity_id
_entity_poly.type
_entity_poly.pdbx_seq_one_letter_code
_entity_poly.pdbx_strand_id
1 'polypeptide(L)'
;GTKWAIGTEFNLVNRLKNEHPEQFIASLRLRTFGSRSGQALSAEPSYCRTMNLITLERLARVVEGLARGEIINQVVVPPDVACNARVALERMLEVS
;
A
#
# COMPACT_ATOMS: atom_id res chain seq x y z
N GLY A 1 9.50 21.78 1.13
CA GLY A 1 10.32 21.87 -0.09
C GLY A 1 9.42 21.85 -1.31
N THR A 2 9.90 22.26 -2.49
CA THR A 2 9.11 22.20 -3.75
C THR A 2 9.41 20.96 -4.59
N LYS A 3 10.43 20.18 -4.20
CA LYS A 3 10.87 18.96 -4.88
C LYS A 3 11.10 17.87 -3.86
N TRP A 4 10.50 16.69 -4.06
CA TRP A 4 10.57 15.56 -3.15
C TRP A 4 10.90 14.27 -3.90
N ALA A 5 11.82 13.49 -3.34
CA ALA A 5 12.04 12.10 -3.73
C ALA A 5 11.59 11.21 -2.57
N ILE A 6 10.62 10.32 -2.79
CA ILE A 6 9.94 9.57 -1.73
C ILE A 6 10.23 8.06 -1.88
N GLY A 7 10.87 7.47 -0.87
CA GLY A 7 11.27 6.05 -0.85
C GLY A 7 10.25 5.15 -0.17
N THR A 8 9.09 4.99 -0.79
CA THR A 8 8.01 4.13 -0.27
C THR A 8 7.28 3.43 -1.42
N GLU A 9 6.13 2.81 -1.14
CA GLU A 9 5.29 2.14 -2.14
C GLU A 9 4.75 3.13 -3.18
N PHE A 10 4.75 2.71 -4.45
CA PHE A 10 4.47 3.58 -5.58
C PHE A 10 3.09 4.26 -5.55
N ASN A 11 2.04 3.58 -5.07
CA ASN A 11 0.70 4.16 -5.02
C ASN A 11 0.63 5.36 -4.06
N LEU A 12 1.38 5.34 -2.95
CA LEU A 12 1.47 6.50 -2.07
C LEU A 12 2.17 7.68 -2.75
N VAL A 13 3.26 7.42 -3.48
CA VAL A 13 3.95 8.46 -4.26
C VAL A 13 3.02 9.05 -5.32
N ASN A 14 2.22 8.20 -5.99
CA ASN A 14 1.27 8.65 -7.00
C ASN A 14 0.10 9.43 -6.40
N ARG A 15 -0.39 9.03 -5.22
CA ARG A 15 -1.40 9.78 -4.47
C ARG A 15 -0.91 11.18 -4.14
N LEU A 16 0.29 11.30 -3.57
CA LEU A 16 0.87 12.60 -3.19
C LEU A 16 1.09 13.52 -4.40
N LYS A 17 1.50 12.97 -5.55
CA LYS A 17 1.58 13.74 -6.81
C LYS A 17 0.25 14.36 -7.21
N ASN A 18 -0.85 13.61 -7.05
CA ASN A 18 -2.18 14.08 -7.43
C ASN A 18 -2.74 15.09 -6.42
N GLU A 19 -2.44 14.92 -5.13
CA GLU A 19 -2.87 15.81 -4.05
C GLU A 19 -2.06 17.12 -4.01
N HIS A 20 -0.82 17.11 -4.50
CA HIS A 20 0.10 18.26 -4.52
C HIS A 20 0.65 18.55 -5.92
N PRO A 21 -0.19 18.96 -6.88
CA PRO A 21 0.23 19.22 -8.27
C PRO A 21 1.24 20.38 -8.39
N GLU A 22 1.32 21.26 -7.40
CA GLU A 22 2.28 22.36 -7.32
C GLU A 22 3.71 21.91 -6.99
N GLN A 23 3.87 20.67 -6.50
CA GLN A 23 5.16 20.13 -6.07
C GLN A 23 5.69 19.12 -7.09
N PHE A 24 7.01 19.11 -7.28
CA PHE A 24 7.65 18.02 -8.01
C PHE A 24 7.86 16.84 -7.06
N ILE A 25 7.04 15.80 -7.19
CA ILE A 25 7.17 14.59 -6.39
C ILE A 25 7.64 13.45 -7.30
N ALA A 26 8.67 12.72 -6.89
CA ALA A 26 9.19 11.57 -7.61
C ALA A 26 9.42 10.40 -6.64
N SER A 27 9.36 9.16 -7.17
CA SER A 27 9.72 7.98 -6.38
C SER A 27 11.24 7.94 -6.22
N LEU A 28 11.71 7.81 -4.97
CA LEU A 28 13.12 7.52 -4.70
C LEU A 28 13.37 6.05 -5.08
N ARG A 29 14.15 5.85 -6.14
CA ARG A 29 14.62 4.54 -6.55
C ARG A 29 16.01 4.31 -5.99
N LEU A 30 16.22 3.26 -5.22
CA LEU A 30 17.58 2.78 -4.98
C LEU A 30 18.13 2.28 -6.32
N ARG A 31 19.18 2.93 -6.83
CA ARG A 31 20.05 2.31 -7.81
C ARG A 31 20.66 1.08 -7.14
N THR A 32 20.26 -0.11 -7.55
CA THR A 32 21.15 -1.26 -7.38
C THR A 32 22.45 -0.91 -8.13
N PHE A 33 23.54 -0.76 -7.38
CA PHE A 33 24.88 -0.56 -7.91
C PHE A 33 25.18 -1.70 -8.88
N GLY A 34 25.16 -1.44 -10.20
CA GLY A 34 25.46 -2.47 -11.20
C GLY A 34 25.09 -2.15 -12.65
N SER A 35 24.07 -1.35 -12.93
CA SER A 35 23.70 -1.09 -14.34
C SER A 35 24.37 0.18 -14.88
N ARG A 36 25.45 0.00 -15.64
CA ARG A 36 26.25 1.03 -16.34
C ARG A 36 25.64 1.48 -17.67
N SER A 37 24.34 1.74 -17.73
CA SER A 37 23.74 2.30 -18.94
C SER A 37 22.90 3.50 -18.58
N GLY A 38 23.33 4.68 -19.07
CA GLY A 38 22.63 5.95 -18.99
C GLY A 38 21.36 5.98 -19.83
N GLN A 39 20.51 4.97 -19.68
CA GLN A 39 19.23 4.85 -20.35
C GLN A 39 18.16 4.60 -19.31
N ALA A 40 17.30 5.59 -19.12
CA ALA A 40 16.18 5.58 -18.20
C ALA A 40 15.04 4.65 -18.70
N LEU A 41 15.32 3.37 -18.96
CA LEU A 41 14.36 2.44 -19.57
C LEU A 41 14.60 1.01 -19.05
N SER A 42 14.19 0.77 -17.81
CA SER A 42 13.68 -0.51 -17.27
C SER A 42 13.33 -0.26 -15.81
N ALA A 43 12.16 0.34 -15.64
CA ALA A 43 11.76 1.09 -14.47
C ALA A 43 10.51 0.46 -13.86
N GLU A 44 10.63 -0.73 -13.27
CA GLU A 44 9.54 -1.26 -12.46
C GLU A 44 9.43 -0.41 -11.19
N PRO A 45 8.26 0.22 -10.94
CA PRO A 45 7.98 0.91 -9.70
C PRO A 45 8.14 0.02 -8.47
N SER A 46 8.33 0.64 -7.30
CA SER A 46 8.33 -0.04 -5.99
C SER A 46 6.91 -0.54 -5.65
N TYR A 47 6.51 -1.61 -6.32
CA TYR A 47 5.21 -2.25 -6.13
C TYR A 47 5.24 -3.26 -5.00
N CYS A 48 4.31 -3.11 -4.07
CA CYS A 48 4.03 -4.18 -3.12
C CYS A 48 3.16 -5.25 -3.81
N ARG A 49 3.74 -6.42 -4.10
CA ARG A 49 3.04 -7.52 -4.79
C ARG A 49 1.73 -7.91 -4.12
N THR A 50 1.70 -7.93 -2.79
CA THR A 50 0.50 -8.31 -2.02
C THR A 50 -0.57 -7.22 -2.02
N MET A 51 -0.20 -5.93 -2.02
CA MET A 51 -1.19 -4.84 -2.15
C MET A 51 -1.92 -4.93 -3.50
N ASN A 52 -1.20 -5.24 -4.57
CA ASN A 52 -1.77 -5.40 -5.92
C ASN A 52 -2.63 -6.68 -6.10
N LEU A 53 -2.80 -7.50 -5.05
CA LEU A 53 -3.79 -8.57 -5.06
C LEU A 53 -5.22 -8.04 -4.87
N ILE A 54 -5.39 -6.78 -4.47
CA ILE A 54 -6.70 -6.12 -4.36
C ILE A 54 -7.04 -5.50 -5.72
N THR A 55 -7.99 -6.10 -6.44
CA THR A 55 -8.46 -5.61 -7.75
C THR A 55 -9.93 -5.20 -7.68
N LEU A 56 -10.38 -4.36 -8.62
CA LEU A 56 -11.80 -3.96 -8.71
C LEU A 56 -12.72 -5.17 -8.87
N GLU A 57 -12.34 -6.17 -9.67
CA GLU A 57 -13.09 -7.42 -9.83
C GLU A 57 -13.25 -8.17 -8.50
N ARG A 58 -12.15 -8.33 -7.74
CA ARG A 58 -12.18 -9.00 -6.44
C ARG A 58 -13.02 -8.24 -5.42
N LEU A 59 -12.94 -6.91 -5.42
CA LEU A 59 -13.77 -6.06 -4.58
C LEU A 59 -15.26 -6.18 -4.95
N ALA A 60 -15.60 -6.08 -6.24
CA ALA A 60 -16.97 -6.21 -6.74
C ALA A 60 -17.57 -7.55 -6.30
N ARG A 61 -16.83 -8.65 -6.48
CA ARG A 61 -17.24 -9.98 -6.01
C ARG A 61 -17.61 -10.00 -4.53
N VAL A 62 -16.79 -9.41 -3.66
CA VAL A 62 -17.05 -9.39 -2.22
C VAL A 62 -18.30 -8.56 -1.92
N VAL A 63 -18.44 -7.37 -2.51
CA VAL A 63 -19.58 -6.47 -2.27
C VAL A 63 -20.90 -7.06 -2.78
N GLU A 64 -20.89 -7.68 -3.96
CA GLU A 64 -22.05 -8.36 -4.53
C GLU A 64 -22.47 -9.58 -3.69
N GLY A 65 -21.49 -10.33 -3.15
CA GLY A 65 -21.75 -11.41 -2.21
C GLY A 65 -22.48 -10.89 -0.96
N LEU A 66 -21.97 -9.82 -0.35
CA LEU A 66 -22.59 -9.20 0.82
C LEU A 66 -24.03 -8.74 0.54
N ALA A 67 -24.30 -8.18 -0.65
CA ALA A 67 -25.64 -7.78 -1.06
C ALA A 67 -26.63 -8.97 -1.18
N ARG A 68 -26.12 -10.17 -1.47
CA ARG A 68 -26.90 -11.43 -1.48
C ARG A 68 -26.93 -12.14 -0.13
N GLY A 69 -26.28 -11.60 0.90
CA GLY A 69 -26.13 -12.27 2.20
C GLY A 69 -25.04 -13.35 2.25
N GLU A 70 -24.17 -13.42 1.23
CA GLU A 70 -23.03 -14.34 1.16
C GLU A 70 -21.77 -13.67 1.73
N ILE A 71 -21.15 -14.26 2.76
CA ILE A 71 -19.90 -13.76 3.32
C ILE A 71 -18.71 -14.48 2.64
N ILE A 72 -17.90 -13.71 1.90
CA ILE A 72 -16.73 -14.23 1.18
C ILE A 72 -15.46 -13.88 1.94
N ASN A 73 -14.60 -14.88 2.21
CA ASN A 73 -13.28 -14.71 2.83
C ASN A 73 -13.31 -13.92 4.16
N GLN A 74 -14.26 -14.24 5.05
CA GLN A 74 -14.34 -13.63 6.38
C GLN A 74 -13.01 -13.77 7.12
N VAL A 75 -12.45 -12.66 7.57
CA VAL A 75 -11.27 -12.67 8.45
C VAL A 75 -11.75 -13.07 9.84
N VAL A 76 -11.23 -14.18 10.35
CA VAL A 76 -11.49 -14.68 11.70
C VAL A 76 -10.16 -14.84 12.41
N VAL A 77 -10.07 -14.32 13.63
CA VAL A 77 -8.86 -14.39 14.47
C VAL A 77 -9.20 -15.20 15.73
N PRO A 78 -8.39 -16.20 16.12
CA PRO A 78 -8.60 -16.95 17.35
C PRO A 78 -8.68 -16.03 18.59
N PRO A 79 -9.55 -16.32 19.57
CA PRO A 79 -9.78 -15.43 20.71
C PRO A 79 -8.53 -15.09 21.53
N ASP A 80 -7.63 -16.06 21.71
CA ASP A 80 -6.36 -15.91 22.43
C ASP A 80 -5.39 -14.97 21.70
N VAL A 81 -5.33 -15.06 20.37
CA VAL A 81 -4.54 -14.14 19.53
C VAL A 81 -5.15 -12.74 19.54
N ALA A 82 -6.48 -12.65 19.35
CA ALA A 82 -7.19 -11.37 19.30
C ALA A 82 -7.08 -10.59 20.62
N CYS A 83 -7.16 -11.28 21.76
CA CYS A 83 -7.03 -10.67 23.09
C CYS A 83 -5.70 -9.93 23.25
N ASN A 84 -4.59 -10.64 22.99
CA ASN A 84 -3.25 -10.09 23.18
C ASN A 84 -2.92 -9.02 22.12
N ALA A 85 -3.30 -9.25 20.86
CA ALA A 85 -3.10 -8.26 19.80
C ALA A 85 -3.86 -6.96 20.08
N ARG A 86 -5.09 -7.06 20.61
CA ARG A 86 -5.90 -5.88 20.96
C ARG A 86 -5.28 -5.05 22.07
N VAL A 87 -4.75 -5.66 23.14
CA VAL A 87 -4.05 -4.92 24.20
C VAL A 87 -2.83 -4.16 23.65
N ALA A 88 -2.06 -4.76 22.75
CA ALA A 88 -0.93 -4.08 22.13
C ALA A 88 -1.36 -2.89 21.27
N LEU A 89 -2.44 -3.04 20.50
CA LEU A 89 -3.02 -1.98 19.68
C LEU A 89 -3.61 -0.84 20.53
N GLU A 90 -4.33 -1.17 21.60
CA GLU A 90 -4.89 -0.19 22.54
C GLU A 90 -3.77 0.67 23.15
N ARG A 91 -2.69 0.05 23.63
CA ARG A 91 -1.52 0.77 24.17
C ARG A 91 -0.83 1.65 23.13
N MET A 92 -0.72 1.20 21.89
CA MET A 92 -0.15 2.01 20.80
C MET A 92 -0.99 3.27 20.56
N LEU A 93 -2.32 3.12 20.57
CA LEU A 93 -3.26 4.23 20.34
C LEU A 93 -3.32 5.21 21.53
N GLU A 94 -3.13 4.73 22.76
CA GLU A 94 -3.09 5.60 23.96
C GLU A 94 -1.87 6.55 23.99
N VAL A 95 -0.80 6.22 23.26
CA VAL A 95 0.46 6.99 23.26
C VAL A 95 0.74 7.72 21.93
N SER A 96 -0.15 7.60 20.94
CA SER A 96 -0.05 8.26 19.63
C SER A 96 -0.81 9.58 19.61
#